data_AF-A0A972W0D6-F1
#
_entry.id   AF-A0A972W0D6-F1
#
_cell.length_a   1.000
_cell.length_b   1.000
_cell.length_c   1.000
_cell.angle_alpha   90.00
_cell.angle_beta   90.00
_cell.angle_gamma   90.00
#
_symmetry.space_group_name_H-M   'P 1'
#
loop_
_entity.id
_entity.type
_entity.pdbx_description
1 polymer ?
#
loop_
_entity_poly.entity_id
_entity_poly.type
_entity_poly.pdbx_seq_one_letter_code
_entity_poly.pdbx_strand_id
1 'polypeptide(L)' 'AELFEENKGESETIAGFILEVCGRFPRKDEIIKFADYSFKIESMDKKRIKKVKINISRNT' A
#
# COMPACT_ATOMS: atom_id res chain seq x y z
N ALA A 1 -14.26 6.44 -3.41
CA ALA A 1 -13.15 7.04 -2.65
C ALA A 1 -13.24 6.67 -1.16
N GLU A 2 -14.45 6.56 -0.63
CA GLU A 2 -14.76 6.21 0.78
C GLU A 2 -13.92 5.05 1.35
N LEU A 3 -13.82 3.90 0.65
CA LEU A 3 -13.01 2.75 1.07
C LEU A 3 -11.56 3.11 1.45
N PHE A 4 -10.89 3.97 0.68
CA PHE A 4 -9.51 4.38 0.98
C PHE A 4 -9.47 5.45 2.07
N GLU A 5 -10.42 6.39 2.05
CA GLU A 5 -10.51 7.49 3.03
C GLU A 5 -10.78 6.96 4.45
N GLU A 6 -11.60 5.92 4.60
CA GLU A 6 -11.85 5.27 5.89
C GLU A 6 -10.63 4.53 6.45
N ASN A 7 -9.74 4.08 5.57
CA ASN A 7 -8.58 3.25 5.93
C ASN A 7 -7.23 3.98 5.85
N LYS A 8 -7.20 5.26 5.44
CA LYS A 8 -5.94 6.01 5.28
C LYS A 8 -5.37 6.58 6.58
N GLY A 9 -6.17 6.62 7.65
CA GLY A 9 -5.78 7.28 8.90
C GLY A 9 -5.41 8.74 8.65
N GLU A 10 -4.25 9.15 9.15
CA GLU A 10 -3.68 10.49 8.94
C GLU A 10 -2.86 10.61 7.64
N SER A 11 -2.82 9.54 6.82
CA SER A 11 -1.94 9.52 5.66
C SER A 11 -2.48 10.31 4.47
N GLU A 12 -1.60 11.14 3.90
CA GLU A 12 -1.85 11.88 2.66
C GLU A 12 -1.18 11.24 1.42
N THR A 13 -0.46 10.13 1.58
CA THR A 13 0.30 9.50 0.48
C THR A 13 0.04 8.00 0.39
N ILE A 14 0.19 7.40 -0.80
CA ILE A 14 0.07 5.94 -0.97
C ILE A 14 1.06 5.19 -0.10
N ALA A 15 2.28 5.70 0.06
CA ALA A 15 3.29 5.07 0.90
C ALA A 15 2.88 5.07 2.38
N GLY A 16 2.33 6.18 2.87
CA GLY A 16 1.82 6.26 4.23
C GLY A 16 0.55 5.42 4.42
N PHE A 17 -0.35 5.37 3.44
CA PHE A 17 -1.51 4.47 3.44
C PHE A 17 -1.07 3.01 3.59
N ILE A 18 -0.08 2.57 2.81
CA ILE A 18 0.46 1.20 2.93
C ILE A 18 1.07 0.96 4.31
N LEU A 19 1.75 1.96 4.90
CA LEU A 19 2.29 1.86 6.25
C LEU A 19 1.18 1.74 7.30
N GLU A 20 0.10 2.51 7.17
CA GLU A 20 -1.06 2.49 8.05
C GLU A 20 -1.73 1.10 8.02
N VAL A 21 -1.99 0.59 6.81
CA VAL A 21 -2.57 -0.75 6.61
C VAL A 21 -1.65 -1.86 7.13
N CYS A 22 -0.32 -1.72 6.99
CA CYS A 22 0.63 -2.71 7.51
C CYS A 22 0.91 -2.60 9.01
N GLY A 23 0.74 -1.42 9.63
CA GLY A 23 1.22 -1.09 10.97
C GLY A 23 2.74 -1.14 11.15
N ARG A 24 3.51 -1.32 10.06
CA ARG A 24 4.98 -1.41 10.05
C ARG A 24 5.53 -1.05 8.68
N PHE A 25 6.84 -0.82 8.61
CA PHE A 25 7.53 -0.77 7.33
C PHE A 25 7.42 -2.13 6.59
N PRO A 26 6.85 -2.15 5.37
CA PRO A 26 6.86 -3.36 4.55
C PRO A 26 8.28 -3.64 4.07
N ARG A 27 8.50 -4.83 3.52
CA ARG A 27 9.78 -5.23 2.92
C ARG A 27 9.71 -5.13 1.40
N LYS A 28 10.89 -5.03 0.77
CA LYS A 28 10.98 -5.17 -0.69
C LYS A 28 10.37 -6.51 -1.12
N ASP A 29 9.66 -6.49 -2.24
CA ASP A 29 8.91 -7.59 -2.84
C ASP A 29 7.70 -8.11 -2.03
N GLU A 30 7.40 -7.51 -0.87
CA GLU A 30 6.19 -7.80 -0.11
C GLU A 30 4.94 -7.36 -0.87
N ILE A 31 3.86 -8.15 -0.74
CA ILE A 31 2.55 -7.88 -1.35
C ILE A 31 1.54 -7.64 -0.24
N ILE A 32 0.99 -6.42 -0.20
CA ILE A 32 -0.05 -6.02 0.73
C ILE A 32 -1.38 -6.07 -0.02
N LYS A 33 -2.36 -6.81 0.50
CA LYS A 33 -3.71 -6.90 -0.08
C LYS A 33 -4.64 -5.93 0.63
N PHE A 34 -5.47 -5.24 -0.15
CA PHE A 34 -6.48 -4.32 0.36
C PHE A 34 -7.68 -4.32 -0.59
N ALA A 35 -8.80 -4.90 -0.16
CA ALA A 35 -9.97 -5.15 -1.01
C ALA A 35 -9.54 -5.80 -2.36
N ASP A 36 -9.95 -5.20 -3.49
CA ASP A 36 -9.62 -5.68 -4.85
C ASP A 36 -8.24 -5.22 -5.34
N TYR A 37 -7.43 -4.61 -4.46
CA TYR A 37 -6.11 -4.09 -4.77
C TYR A 37 -5.03 -4.92 -4.10
N SER A 38 -3.90 -5.03 -4.78
CA SER A 38 -2.66 -5.54 -4.20
C SER A 38 -1.50 -4.60 -4.51
N PHE A 39 -0.76 -4.25 -3.47
CA PHE A 39 0.39 -3.36 -3.50
C PHE A 39 1.65 -4.19 -3.35
N LYS A 40 2.42 -4.33 -4.43
CA LYS A 40 3.75 -4.93 -4.38
C LYS A 40 4.81 -3.85 -4.20
N ILE A 41 5.65 -3.98 -3.18
CA ILE A 41 6.77 -3.06 -2.95
C ILE A 41 7.92 -3.38 -3.91
N GLU A 42 8.07 -2.61 -4.99
CA GLU A 42 9.13 -2.87 -5.97
C GLU A 42 10.49 -2.32 -5.51
N SER A 43 10.49 -1.19 -4.81
CA SER A 43 11.73 -0.61 -4.29
C SER A 43 11.52 0.18 -3.01
N MET A 44 12.53 0.08 -2.16
CA MET A 44 12.64 0.82 -0.91
C MET A 44 14.03 1.41 -0.77
N ASP A 45 14.08 2.57 -0.14
CA ASP A 45 15.26 3.10 0.55
C ASP A 45 15.10 2.84 2.06
N LYS A 46 16.16 3.09 2.86
CA LYS A 46 16.26 2.75 4.31
C LYS A 46 14.92 2.66 5.06
N LYS A 47 14.13 3.73 5.04
CA LYS A 47 12.77 3.81 5.60
C LYS A 47 11.79 4.53 4.66
N ARG A 48 11.96 4.40 3.34
CA ARG A 48 11.10 5.08 2.37
C ARG A 48 10.74 4.15 1.23
N ILE A 49 9.44 3.95 1.03
CA ILE A 49 8.92 3.25 -0.14
C ILE A 49 9.13 4.16 -1.36
N LYS A 50 9.90 3.72 -2.35
CA LYS A 50 10.20 4.50 -3.56
C LYS A 50 9.27 4.16 -4.71
N LYS A 51 8.90 2.89 -4.85
CA LYS A 51 8.05 2.42 -5.93
C LYS A 51 7.15 1.29 -5.48
N VAL A 52 5.89 1.38 -5.84
CA VAL A 52 4.86 0.39 -5.57
C VAL A 52 4.22 0.02 -6.90
N LYS A 53 4.04 -1.27 -7.13
CA LYS A 53 3.24 -1.80 -8.23
C LYS A 53 1.87 -2.15 -7.70
N ILE A 54 0.84 -1.61 -8.32
CA ILE A 54 -0.55 -1.86 -7.96
C ILE A 54 -1.11 -2.88 -8.96
N ASN A 55 -1.79 -3.90 -8.46
CA ASN A 55 -2.55 -4.83 -9.28
C ASN A 55 -4.01 -4.85 -8.77
N ILE A 56 -4.94 -4.65 -9.70
CA ILE A 56 -6.37 -4.56 -9.44
C ILE A 56 -6.99 -5.87 -9.95
N SER A 57 -7.47 -6.69 -9.02
CA SER A 57 -8.20 -7.90 -9.36
C SER A 57 -9.66 -7.52 -9.56
N ARG A 58 -10.06 -7.21 -10.80
CA ARG A 58 -11.48 -7.12 -11.14
C ARG A 58 -12.04 -8.55 -11.12
N ASN A 59 -12.63 -8.96 -10.00
CA ASN A 59 -13.58 -10.05 -10.04
C ASN A 59 -14.74 -9.59 -10.94
N THR A 60 -14.81 -10.21 -12.12
CA THR A 60 -15.90 -10.03 -13.08
C THR A 60 -17.06 -10.91 -12.66
#